data_AF-K9SRE5-F1
#
_entry.id   AF-K9SRE5-F1
#
_cell.length_a   1.000
_cell.length_b   1.000
_cell.length_c   1.000
_cell.angle_alpha   90.00
_cell.angle_beta   90.00
_cell.angle_gamma   90.00
#
_symmetry.space_group_name_H-M   'P 1'
#
loop_
_entity.id
_entity.type
_entity.pdbx_description
1 polymer ?
#
loop_
_entity_poly.entity_id
_entity_poly.type
_entity_poly.pdbx_seq_one_letter_code
_entity_poly.pdbx_strand_id
1 'polypeptide(L)'
;MSSIQKQLEQYTQRRSQEVLLVTLDIDGTTEEVVVFKGFSSCLSRATAYDPDVPVIPENAQIITIDRLQAPYNPSQPNYIERSLTSLEFIFEKH
;
A
#
# COMPACT_ATOMS: atom_id res chain seq x y z
N MET A 1 4.41 2.21 -18.57
CA MET A 1 4.02 3.04 -17.41
C MET A 1 4.27 2.20 -16.17
N SER A 2 4.96 2.71 -15.14
CA SER A 2 5.08 1.97 -13.88
C SER A 2 3.75 2.06 -13.14
N SER A 3 3.17 0.92 -12.73
CA SER A 3 1.98 0.90 -11.88
C SER A 3 2.28 1.57 -10.53
N ILE A 4 1.26 2.16 -9.90
CA ILE A 4 1.36 2.78 -8.57
C ILE A 4 1.89 1.79 -7.53
N GLN A 5 1.50 0.51 -7.61
CA GLN A 5 2.05 -0.57 -6.79
C GLN A 5 3.59 -0.59 -6.78
N LYS A 6 4.22 -0.52 -7.96
CA LYS A 6 5.69 -0.52 -8.06
C LYS A 6 6.31 0.72 -7.41
N GLN A 7 5.64 1.87 -7.47
CA GLN A 7 6.12 3.08 -6.81
C GLN A 7 6.08 2.94 -5.28
N LEU A 8 5.00 2.37 -4.73
CA LEU A 8 4.85 2.09 -3.30
C LEU A 8 5.88 1.06 -2.82
N GLU A 9 6.11 0.00 -3.60
CA GLU A 9 7.12 -1.02 -3.31
C GLU A 9 8.53 -0.42 -3.32
N GLN A 10 8.90 0.35 -4.35
CA GLN A 10 10.20 1.02 -4.43
C GLN A 10 10.41 2.01 -3.28
N TYR A 11 9.36 2.73 -2.88
CA TYR A 11 9.41 3.63 -1.74
C TYR A 11 9.79 2.89 -0.45
N THR A 12 9.04 1.83 -0.10
CA THR A 12 9.27 1.06 1.13
C THR A 12 10.57 0.25 1.09
N GLN A 13 11.07 -0.09 -0.11
CA GLN A 13 12.38 -0.69 -0.29
C GLN A 13 13.51 0.28 0.11
N ARG A 14 13.36 1.58 -0.17
CA ARG A 14 14.31 2.62 0.25
C ARG A 14 14.12 3.03 1.71
N ARG A 15 12.88 2.95 2.21
CA ARG A 15 12.49 3.32 3.58
C ARG A 15 12.00 2.12 4.37
N SER A 16 12.91 1.24 4.73
CA SER A 16 12.61 -0.02 5.44
C SER A 16 12.06 0.15 6.87
N GLN A 17 12.01 1.38 7.38
CA GLN A 17 11.40 1.76 8.65
C GLN A 17 9.94 2.21 8.50
N GLU A 18 9.44 2.30 7.26
CA GLU A 18 8.07 2.71 6.95
C GLU A 18 7.29 1.54 6.35
N VAL A 19 6.01 1.49 6.69
CA VAL A 19 5.00 0.58 6.16
C VAL A 19 3.91 1.43 5.55
N LEU A 20 3.46 1.10 4.35
CA LEU A 20 2.32 1.78 3.75
C LEU A 20 1.08 0.91 3.96
N LEU A 21 0.01 1.49 4.47
CA LEU A 21 -1.32 0.88 4.45
C LEU A 21 -2.13 1.60 3.37
N VAL A 22 -2.50 0.86 2.34
CA VAL A 22 -3.16 1.39 1.16
C VAL A 22 -4.59 0.90 1.17
N THR A 23 -5.53 1.83 1.26
CA THR A 23 -6.96 1.53 1.12
C THR A 23 -7.34 1.68 -0.33
N LEU A 24 -7.92 0.62 -0.89
CA LEU A 24 -8.33 0.51 -2.28
C LEU A 24 -9.85 0.30 -2.34
N ASP A 25 -10.48 0.84 -3.38
CA ASP A 25 -11.80 0.39 -3.83
C ASP A 25 -11.64 -0.41 -5.11
N ILE A 26 -12.17 -1.62 -5.11
CA ILE A 26 -12.18 -2.52 -6.26
C ILE A 26 -13.63 -2.88 -6.51
N ASP A 27 -14.22 -2.29 -7.55
CA ASP A 27 -15.61 -2.52 -7.95
C ASP A 27 -16.61 -2.34 -6.79
N GLY A 28 -16.41 -1.31 -5.94
CA GLY A 28 -17.25 -1.02 -4.77
C GLY A 28 -16.93 -1.86 -3.52
N THR A 29 -15.88 -2.68 -3.57
CA THR A 29 -15.36 -3.41 -2.40
C THR A 29 -14.11 -2.73 -1.90
N THR A 30 -14.14 -2.30 -0.64
CA THR A 30 -12.95 -1.74 0.01
C THR A 30 -12.00 -2.86 0.45
N GLU A 31 -10.74 -2.77 0.03
CA GLU A 31 -9.66 -3.66 0.44
C GLU A 31 -8.48 -2.87 1.01
N GLU A 32 -7.74 -3.51 1.91
CA GLU A 32 -6.53 -2.93 2.51
C GLU A 32 -5.30 -3.73 2.09
N VAL A 33 -4.30 -3.03 1.56
CA VAL A 33 -3.02 -3.59 1.13
C VAL A 33 -1.90 -2.99 1.96
N VAL A 34 -1.09 -3.84 2.58
CA VAL A 34 0.14 -3.44 3.27
C VAL A 34 1.31 -3.55 2.31
N VAL A 35 2.09 -2.48 2.18
CA VAL A 35 3.36 -2.48 1.45
C VAL A 35 4.51 -2.30 2.42
N PHE A 36 5.47 -3.22 2.40
CA PHE A 36 6.62 -3.20 3.29
C PHE A 36 7.85 -3.83 2.62
N LYS A 37 8.99 -3.14 2.70
CA LYS A 37 10.29 -3.60 2.17
C LYS A 37 10.23 -4.08 0.71
N GLY A 38 9.40 -3.45 -0.13
CA GLY A 38 9.25 -3.82 -1.54
C GLY A 38 8.27 -4.96 -1.82
N PHE A 39 7.50 -5.40 -0.83
CA PHE A 39 6.46 -6.41 -1.00
C PHE A 39 5.10 -5.82 -0.65
N SER A 40 4.07 -6.17 -1.43
CA SER A 40 2.67 -5.81 -1.18
C SER A 40 1.87 -7.05 -0.76
N SER A 41 0.95 -6.90 0.19
CA SER A 41 0.09 -7.98 0.69
C SER A 41 -1.30 -7.45 1.02
N CYS A 42 -2.35 -8.06 0.48
CA CYS A 42 -3.73 -7.78 0.87
C CYS A 42 -4.02 -8.37 2.26
N LEU A 43 -4.73 -7.63 3.12
CA LEU A 43 -5.12 -8.06 4.46
C LEU A 43 -6.45 -8.83 4.47
N SER A 44 -7.37 -8.50 3.57
CA SER A 44 -8.73 -9.07 3.53
C SER A 44 -8.82 -10.36 2.72
N ARG A 45 -8.00 -10.49 1.66
CA ARG A 45 -7.96 -11.69 0.82
C ARG A 45 -7.01 -12.71 1.43
N ALA A 46 -7.51 -13.91 1.71
CA ALA A 46 -6.64 -15.07 1.86
C ALA A 46 -5.78 -15.14 0.60
N THR A 47 -4.46 -15.02 0.77
CA THR A 47 -3.49 -14.91 -0.32
C THR A 47 -3.78 -15.96 -1.40
N ALA A 48 -4.33 -15.52 -2.54
CA ALA A 48 -4.16 -16.28 -3.75
C ALA A 48 -2.68 -16.16 -4.09
N TYR A 49 -1.91 -17.24 -3.87
CA TYR A 49 -0.51 -17.36 -4.25
C TYR A 49 -0.41 -17.48 -5.78
N ASP A 50 -0.99 -16.53 -6.50
CA ASP A 50 -0.85 -16.44 -7.93
C ASP A 50 0.10 -15.28 -8.22
N PRO A 51 1.38 -15.55 -8.53
CA PRO A 51 2.37 -14.51 -8.81
C PRO A 51 2.06 -13.71 -10.08
N ASP A 52 1.14 -14.19 -10.93
CA ASP A 52 0.69 -13.48 -12.13
C ASP A 52 -0.45 -12.49 -11.82
N VAL A 53 -1.04 -12.54 -10.62
CA VAL A 53 -2.10 -11.61 -10.20
C VAL A 53 -1.50 -10.46 -9.39
N PRO A 54 -1.56 -9.21 -9.88
CA PRO A 54 -1.10 -8.06 -9.11
C PRO A 54 -1.95 -7.87 -7.85
N VAL A 55 -1.29 -7.56 -6.72
CA VAL A 55 -1.96 -7.30 -5.44
C VAL A 55 -2.84 -6.05 -5.52
N ILE A 56 -2.40 -5.04 -6.28
CA ILE A 56 -3.20 -3.85 -6.60
C ILE A 56 -3.56 -3.93 -8.08
N PRO A 57 -4.79 -4.37 -8.45
CA PRO A 57 -5.18 -4.48 -9.84
C PRO A 57 -5.33 -3.10 -10.49
N GLU A 58 -5.24 -3.05 -11.82
CA GLU A 58 -5.28 -1.76 -12.56
C GLU A 58 -6.62 -1.03 -12.46
N ASN A 59 -7.72 -1.75 -12.19
CA ASN A 59 -9.03 -1.17 -11.93
C ASN A 59 -9.22 -0.70 -10.48
N ALA A 60 -8.26 -0.95 -9.58
CA ALA A 60 -8.36 -0.49 -8.20
C ALA A 60 -8.20 1.03 -8.12
N GLN A 61 -9.11 1.68 -7.40
CA GLN A 61 -9.00 3.08 -7.04
C GLN A 61 -8.34 3.21 -5.66
N ILE A 62 -7.20 3.91 -5.56
CA ILE A 62 -6.62 4.25 -4.27
C ILE A 62 -7.49 5.30 -3.59
N ILE A 63 -7.99 4.96 -2.41
CA ILE A 63 -8.78 5.85 -1.55
C ILE A 63 -7.85 6.62 -0.63
N THR A 64 -6.97 5.91 0.08
CA THR A 64 -5.97 6.52 0.96
C THR A 64 -4.67 5.71 0.98
N ILE A 65 -3.59 6.40 1.27
CA ILE A 65 -2.29 5.83 1.63
C ILE A 65 -1.95 6.39 3.01
N ASP A 66 -1.83 5.50 3.98
CA ASP A 66 -1.33 5.84 5.30
C ASP A 66 0.14 5.40 5.42
N ARG A 67 0.96 6.23 6.05
CA ARG A 67 2.36 5.91 6.36
C ARG A 67 2.46 5.53 7.82
N LEU A 68 3.02 4.37 8.09
CA LEU A 68 3.17 3.81 9.42
C LEU A 68 4.62 3.52 9.73
N GLN A 69 4.96 3.58 11.01
CA GLN A 69 6.27 3.18 11.50
C GLN A 69 6.35 1.65 11.62
N ALA A 70 7.44 1.08 11.11
CA ALA A 70 7.77 -0.33 11.31
C ALA A 70 8.38 -0.57 12.70
N PRO A 71 8.15 -1.75 13.33
CA PRO A 71 7.36 -2.87 12.82
C PRO A 71 5.85 -2.60 12.85
N TYR A 72 5.13 -3.06 11.82
CA TYR A 72 3.67 -2.93 11.76
C TYR A 72 3.00 -3.78 12.84
N ASN A 73 2.15 -3.14 13.64
CA ASN A 73 1.31 -3.80 14.63
C ASN A 73 -0.17 -3.54 14.27
N PRO A 74 -0.93 -4.54 13.78
CA PRO A 74 -2.32 -4.34 13.39
C PRO A 74 -3.24 -4.01 14.58
N SER A 75 -2.90 -4.42 15.80
CA SER A 75 -3.68 -4.10 17.00
C SER A 75 -3.43 -2.67 17.51
N GLN A 76 -2.27 -2.10 17.19
CA GLN A 76 -1.91 -0.75 17.58
C GLN A 76 -1.00 -0.11 16.51
N PRO A 77 -1.56 0.26 15.35
CA PRO A 77 -0.78 0.83 14.26
C PRO A 77 -0.22 2.20 14.64
N ASN A 78 1.07 2.41 14.40
CA ASN A 78 1.76 3.66 14.69
C ASN A 78 1.86 4.50 13.41
N TYR A 79 1.03 5.54 13.30
CA TYR A 79 0.91 6.34 12.09
C TYR A 79 1.86 7.52 12.12
N ILE A 80 2.64 7.65 11.05
CA ILE A 80 3.45 8.81 10.74
C ILE A 80 2.59 9.85 10.03
N GLU A 81 1.78 9.39 9.08
CA GLU A 81 0.92 10.23 8.25
C GLU A 81 -0.30 9.43 7.78
N ARG A 82 -1.41 10.12 7.55
CA ARG A 82 -2.70 9.48 7.23
C ARG A 82 -3.42 10.20 6.11
N SER A 83 -4.27 9.45 5.43
CA SER A 83 -5.22 9.92 4.43
C SER A 83 -4.58 10.61 3.23
N LEU A 84 -3.37 10.18 2.83
CA LEU A 84 -2.73 10.71 1.63
C LEU A 84 -3.45 10.17 0.40
N THR A 85 -3.73 11.04 -0.55
CA THR A 85 -4.11 10.62 -1.89
C THR A 85 -2.92 10.05 -2.64
N SER A 86 -3.18 9.26 -3.68
CA SER A 86 -2.12 8.76 -4.56
C SER A 86 -1.30 9.89 -5.20
N LEU A 87 -1.94 11.04 -5.48
CA LEU A 87 -1.25 12.22 -6.01
C LEU A 87 -0.35 12.86 -4.95
N GLU A 88 -0.85 13.11 -3.75
CA GLU A 88 -0.05 13.68 -2.66
C GLU A 88 1.19 12.83 -2.39
N PHE A 89 1.04 11.51 -2.30
CA PHE A 89 2.14 10.59 -2.11
C PHE A 89 3.22 10.65 -3.22
N ILE A 90 2.81 10.85 -4.48
CA ILE A 90 3.74 10.96 -5.61
C ILE A 90 4.42 12.34 -5.65
N PHE A 91 3.69 13.40 -5.32
CA PHE A 91 4.19 14.78 -5.37
C PHE A 91 5.08 15.12 -4.18
N GLU A 92 4.87 14.46 -3.04
CA GLU A 92 5.76 14.57 -1.91
C GLU A 92 7.13 14.03 -2.35
N LYS A 93 8.09 14.95 -2.56
CA LYS A 93 9.44 14.63 -3.03
C LYS A 93 10.12 13.71 -2.01
N HIS A 94 9.98 12.41 -2.23
CA HIS A 94 10.48 11.37 -1.34
C HIS A 94 11.83 10.79 -1.75
#